data_AF-A0A436RU48-F1
#
_entry.id   AF-A0A436RU48-F1
#
_cell.length_a   1.000
_cell.length_b   1.000
_cell.length_c   1.000
_cell.angle_alpha   90.00
_cell.angle_beta   90.00
_cell.angle_gamma   90.00
#
_symmetry.space_group_name_H-M   'P 1'
#
loop_
_entity.id
_entity.type
_entity.pdbx_description
1 polymer ?
#
loop_
_entity_poly.entity_id
_entity_poly.type
_entity_poly.pdbx_seq_one_letter_code
_entity_poly.pdbx_strand_id
1 'polypeptide(L)' 'DVISTGAPTLKGALAVFDCEIIDAKDLATHRVLFGKVTGLRIGDNLRPLIYYNRDYHVL' A
#
# COMPACT_ATOMS: atom_id res chain seq x y z
N ASP A 1 0.73 -11.30 -9.04
CA ASP A 1 -0.49 -11.43 -8.23
C ASP A 1 -1.28 -10.16 -8.47
N VAL A 2 -2.61 -10.24 -8.64
CA VAL A 2 -3.47 -9.10 -8.98
C VAL A 2 -4.81 -9.25 -8.28
N ILE A 3 -5.50 -8.14 -7.99
CA ILE A 3 -6.87 -8.17 -7.46
C ILE A 3 -7.84 -7.37 -8.36
N SER A 4 -8.62 -6.43 -7.83
CA SER A 4 -9.77 -5.79 -8.50
C SER A 4 -9.42 -4.93 -9.70
N THR A 5 -8.34 -4.13 -9.64
CA THR A 5 -7.98 -3.19 -10.73
C THR A 5 -7.07 -3.81 -11.78
N GLY A 6 -6.50 -4.99 -11.48
CA GLY A 6 -5.44 -5.60 -12.28
C GLY A 6 -4.03 -5.06 -11.97
N ALA A 7 -3.90 -4.11 -11.04
CA ALA A 7 -2.59 -3.64 -10.57
C ALA A 7 -1.78 -4.77 -9.93
N PRO A 8 -0.45 -4.79 -10.11
CA PRO A 8 0.40 -5.84 -9.53
C PRO A 8 0.44 -5.70 -8.01
N THR A 9 0.29 -6.83 -7.33
CA THR A 9 0.34 -6.92 -5.86
C THR A 9 1.57 -7.70 -5.41
N LEU A 10 2.06 -7.36 -4.21
CA LEU A 10 3.17 -8.07 -3.58
C LEU A 10 2.68 -9.41 -3.00
N LYS A 11 3.30 -10.51 -3.44
CA LYS A 11 3.06 -11.85 -2.87
C LYS A 11 3.57 -11.90 -1.43
N GLY A 12 2.77 -12.43 -0.51
CA GLY A 12 3.13 -12.53 0.91
C GLY A 12 3.07 -11.21 1.69
N ALA A 13 2.51 -10.14 1.12
CA ALA A 13 2.29 -8.90 1.85
C ALA A 13 1.31 -9.11 3.02
N LEU A 14 1.59 -8.45 4.16
CA LEU A 14 0.72 -8.43 5.34
C LEU A 14 -0.69 -7.94 5.01
N ALA A 15 -0.80 -6.93 4.14
CA ALA A 15 -2.06 -6.49 3.56
C ALA A 15 -1.83 -5.91 2.16
N VAL A 16 -2.84 -5.97 1.33
CA VAL A 16 -2.89 -5.34 0.01
C VAL A 16 -4.17 -4.54 -0.09
N PHE A 17 -4.02 -3.25 -0.38
CA PHE A 17 -5.10 -2.35 -0.74
C PHE A 17 -4.95 -2.03 -2.23
N ASP A 18 -5.91 -2.47 -3.03
CA ASP A 18 -5.96 -2.15 -4.46
C ASP A 18 -6.97 -1.03 -4.68
N CYS A 19 -6.55 -0.02 -5.44
CA CYS A 19 -7.16 1.30 -5.42
C CYS A 19 -7.26 1.89 -6.82
N GLU A 20 -8.36 2.60 -7.06
CA GLU A 20 -8.47 3.54 -8.18
C GLU A 20 -8.14 4.95 -7.69
N ILE A 21 -7.29 5.69 -8.41
CA ILE A 21 -6.99 7.09 -8.06
C ILE A 21 -8.23 7.93 -8.35
N ILE A 22 -8.75 8.58 -7.33
CA ILE A 22 -9.91 9.48 -7.43
C ILE A 22 -9.54 10.95 -7.32
N ASP A 23 -8.37 11.27 -6.77
CA ASP A 23 -7.86 12.64 -6.68
C ASP A 23 -6.34 12.65 -6.56
N ALA A 24 -5.74 13.76 -6.97
CA ALA A 24 -4.32 14.04 -6.85
C ALA A 24 -4.10 15.53 -6.55
N LYS A 25 -3.34 15.83 -5.49
CA LYS A 25 -3.02 17.20 -5.08
C LYS A 25 -1.52 17.44 -5.13
N ASP A 26 -1.09 18.43 -5.90
CA ASP A 26 0.30 18.88 -5.92
C ASP A 26 0.61 19.72 -4.66
N LEU A 27 1.65 19.32 -3.93
CA LEU A 27 2.15 19.98 -2.72
C LEU A 27 3.66 20.15 -2.81
N ALA A 28 4.08 21.32 -3.31
CA ALA A 28 5.47 21.68 -3.53
C ALA A 28 6.22 20.61 -4.34
N THR A 29 7.10 19.84 -3.70
CA THR A 29 7.94 18.83 -4.34
C THR A 29 7.28 17.47 -4.49
N HIS A 30 6.08 17.26 -3.94
CA HIS A 30 5.40 15.97 -3.91
C HIS A 30 3.94 16.09 -4.37
N ARG A 31 3.32 14.93 -4.63
CA ARG A 31 1.89 14.81 -4.94
C ARG A 31 1.23 13.86 -3.95
N VAL A 32 0.13 14.29 -3.36
CA VAL A 32 -0.73 13.43 -2.54
C VAL A 32 -1.74 12.75 -3.45
N LEU A 33 -1.76 11.43 -3.44
CA LEU A 33 -2.68 10.61 -4.23
C LEU A 33 -3.77 10.05 -3.31
N PHE A 34 -5.03 10.26 -3.67
CA PHE A 34 -6.17 9.72 -2.95
C PHE A 34 -6.73 8.54 -3.75
N GLY A 35 -6.64 7.35 -3.18
CA GLY A 35 -7.13 6.11 -3.79
C GLY A 35 -8.44 5.64 -3.14
N LYS A 36 -9.46 5.34 -3.96
CA LYS A 36 -10.65 4.59 -3.52
C LYS A 36 -10.32 3.11 -3.52
N VAL A 37 -10.37 2.48 -2.36
CA VAL A 37 -10.12 1.03 -2.23
C VAL A 37 -11.23 0.27 -2.97
N THR A 38 -10.85 -0.54 -3.96
CA THR A 38 -11.75 -1.43 -4.72
C THR A 38 -11.49 -2.91 -4.42
N GLY A 39 -10.35 -3.23 -3.81
CA GLY A 39 -9.98 -4.57 -3.40
C GLY A 39 -9.14 -4.58 -2.13
N LEU A 40 -9.36 -5.58 -1.28
CA LEU A 40 -8.63 -5.78 -0.05
C LEU A 40 -8.21 -7.25 0.06
N ARG A 41 -6.95 -7.50 0.37
CA ARG A 41 -6.46 -8.80 0.81
C ARG A 41 -5.70 -8.62 2.11
N ILE A 42 -6.07 -9.38 3.12
CA ILE A 42 -5.36 -9.46 4.40
C ILE A 42 -4.53 -10.74 4.37
N GLY A 43 -3.23 -10.62 4.61
CA GLY A 43 -2.32 -11.76 4.71
C GLY A 43 -2.42 -12.45 6.07
N ASP A 44 -1.54 -13.42 6.30
CA ASP A 44 -1.41 -14.08 7.61
C ASP A 44 -0.96 -13.08 8.68
N ASN A 45 -1.02 -13.49 9.95
CA ASN A 45 -0.58 -12.70 11.11
C ASN A 45 0.96 -12.51 11.12
N LEU A 46 1.46 -11.72 10.17
CA LEU A 46 2.87 -11.39 10.01
C LEU A 46 3.21 -10.14 10.82
N ARG A 47 4.45 -10.06 11.30
CA ARG A 47 4.94 -8.85 11.96
C ARG A 47 5.25 -7.78 10.89
N PRO A 48 4.78 -6.53 11.05
CA PRO A 48 5.02 -5.49 10.06
C PRO A 48 6.50 -5.10 10.02
N LEU A 49 6.97 -4.77 8.83
CA LEU A 49 8.26 -4.11 8.64
C LEU A 49 8.10 -2.62 8.98
N ILE A 50 8.89 -2.12 9.92
CA ILE A 50 8.86 -0.72 10.34
C ILE A 50 10.13 -0.05 9.84
N TYR A 51 10.00 1.12 9.21
CA TYR A 51 11.15 1.96 8.87
C TYR A 51 11.21 3.15 9.82
N TYR A 52 12.26 3.21 10.64
CA TYR A 52 12.47 4.25 11.63
C TYR A 52 13.96 4.53 11.82
N ASN A 53 14.31 5.80 12.01
CA ASN A 53 15.70 6.26 12.16
C ASN A 53 16.66 5.72 11.08
N ARG A 54 16.19 5.72 9.82
CA ARG A 54 16.93 5.22 8.66
C ARG A 54 17.31 3.73 8.73
N ASP A 55 16.58 2.94 9.51
CA ASP A 55 16.81 1.51 9.67
C ASP A 55 15.49 0.72 9.70
N TYR A 56 15.59 -0.59 9.46
CA TYR A 56 14.48 -1.52 9.43
C TYR A 56 14.31 -2.24 10.77
N HIS A 57 13.08 -2.27 11.27
CA HIS A 57 12.72 -2.84 12.56
C HIS A 57 11.53 -3.78 12.41
N VAL A 58 11.36 -4.66 13.39
CA VAL A 58 10.19 -5.54 13.54
C VAL A 58 9.66 -5.36 14.96
N LEU A 59 8.33 -5.36 15.12
CA LEU A 59 7.70 -5.31 16.45
C LEU A 59 7.89 -6.60 17.25
#